data_AF-A0A958W7B1-F1
#
_entry.id   AF-A0A958W7B1-F1
#
_cell.length_a   1.000
_cell.length_b   1.000
_cell.length_c   1.000
_cell.angle_alpha   90.00
_cell.angle_beta   90.00
_cell.angle_gamma   90.00
#
_symmetry.space_group_name_H-M   'P 1'
#
loop_
_entity.id
_entity.type
_entity.pdbx_description
1 polymer ?
#
loop_
_entity_poly.entity_id
_entity_poly.type
_entity_poly.pdbx_seq_one_letter_code
_entity_poly.pdbx_strand_id
1 'polypeptide(L)'
;MIVGLLVVNLWLLHIEYLNIGVLAIGVLSILFEKIAFGINWLWMKFAHGLGWVNSKILLSILYYIFLVPIAFLAKVFKGSSIDLKGNKESIYKSRDHMYSKKDLENMW
;
A
#
# COMPACT_ATOMS: atom_id res chain seq x y z
N MET A 1 5.53 25.81 0.93
CA MET A 1 6.68 25.34 1.76
C MET A 1 6.83 26.17 3.04
N ILE A 2 6.98 27.49 2.95
CA ILE A 2 7.23 28.40 4.10
C ILE A 2 6.14 28.30 5.17
N VAL A 3 4.86 28.39 4.78
CA VAL A 3 3.72 28.25 5.71
C VAL A 3 3.68 26.86 6.36
N GLY A 4 3.98 25.81 5.59
CA GLY A 4 4.02 24.45 6.12
C GLY A 4 5.13 24.24 7.16
N LEU A 5 6.32 24.81 6.93
CA LEU A 5 7.44 24.73 7.87
C LEU A 5 7.18 25.53 9.14
N LEU A 6 6.51 26.68 9.04
CA LEU A 6 6.06 27.47 10.20
C LEU A 6 5.02 26.70 11.03
N VAL A 7 4.02 26.08 10.37
CA VAL A 7 3.00 25.27 11.06
C VAL A 7 3.62 24.08 11.80
N VAL A 8 4.57 23.39 11.16
CA VAL A 8 5.31 22.28 11.79
C VAL A 8 6.14 22.78 12.98
N ASN A 9 6.80 23.93 12.87
CA ASN A 9 7.57 24.49 13.99
C ASN A 9 6.68 24.83 15.19
N LEU A 10 5.51 25.43 14.94
CA LEU A 10 4.55 25.80 15.97
C LEU A 10 3.91 24.57 16.66
N TRP A 11 3.72 23.46 15.94
CA TRP A 11 3.07 22.26 16.51
C TRP A 11 4.04 21.26 17.13
N LEU A 12 5.26 21.10 16.59
CA LEU A 12 6.16 20.00 16.97
C LEU A 12 7.47 20.45 17.63
N LEU A 13 8.05 21.58 17.19
CA LEU A 13 9.45 21.88 17.51
C LEU A 13 9.63 23.04 18.49
N HIS A 14 8.72 24.03 18.53
CA HIS A 14 8.76 25.19 19.43
C HIS A 14 10.14 25.90 19.49
N ILE A 15 10.93 25.86 18.40
CA ILE A 15 12.26 26.46 18.36
C ILE A 15 12.15 27.89 17.82
N GLU A 16 12.45 28.89 18.65
CA GLU A 16 12.31 30.30 18.29
C GLU A 16 13.26 30.74 17.16
N TYR A 17 14.51 30.27 17.17
CA TYR A 17 15.51 30.61 16.15
C TYR A 17 15.18 30.08 14.76
N LEU A 18 14.35 29.04 14.65
CA LEU A 18 13.96 28.47 13.37
C LEU A 18 13.06 29.42 12.59
N ASN A 19 12.20 30.18 13.27
CA ASN A 19 11.25 31.10 12.64
C ASN A 19 11.96 32.18 11.81
N ILE A 20 13.08 32.71 12.32
CA ILE A 20 13.88 33.73 11.63
C ILE A 20 14.49 33.14 10.35
N GLY A 21 15.00 31.90 10.43
CA GLY A 21 15.52 31.19 9.26
C GLY A 21 14.46 30.94 8.19
N VAL A 22 13.25 30.53 8.59
CA VAL A 22 12.14 30.31 7.65
C VAL A 22 11.70 31.60 6.97
N LEU A 23 11.66 32.71 7.72
CA LEU A 23 11.30 34.02 7.17
C LEU A 23 12.36 34.51 6.17
N ALA A 24 13.65 34.38 6.51
CA ALA A 24 14.76 34.75 5.63
C ALA A 24 14.76 33.94 4.33
N ILE A 25 14.55 32.61 4.41
CA ILE A 25 14.43 31.74 3.24
C ILE A 25 13.20 32.13 2.40
N GLY A 26 12.10 32.51 3.05
CA GLY A 26 10.90 32.99 2.37
C GLY A 26 11.14 34.26 1.58
N VAL A 27 11.79 35.25 2.19
CA VAL A 27 12.16 36.51 1.53
C VAL A 27 13.14 36.25 0.38
N LEU A 28 14.19 35.45 0.59
CA LEU A 28 15.13 35.09 -0.48
C LEU A 28 14.45 34.37 -1.66
N SER A 29 13.44 33.54 -1.38
CA SER A 29 12.70 32.82 -2.42
C SER A 29 11.85 33.75 -3.28
N ILE A 30 11.34 34.85 -2.71
CA ILE A 30 10.58 35.88 -3.45
C ILE A 30 11.54 36.76 -4.28
N LEU A 31 12.71 37.07 -3.74
CA LEU A 31 13.71 37.91 -4.42
C LEU A 31 14.43 37.20 -5.57
N PHE A 32 14.58 35.87 -5.49
CA PHE A 32 15.34 35.09 -6.46
C PHE A 32 14.57 33.85 -6.93
N GLU A 33 13.91 33.96 -8.09
CA GLU A 33 13.12 32.88 -8.69
C GLU A 33 13.92 31.58 -8.92
N LYS A 34 15.21 31.68 -9.26
CA LYS A 34 16.08 30.51 -9.47
C LYS A 34 16.25 29.69 -8.18
N ILE A 35 16.35 30.35 -7.03
CA ILE A 35 16.50 29.70 -5.73
C ILE A 35 15.17 29.03 -5.35
N ALA A 36 14.06 29.73 -5.52
CA ALA A 36 12.73 29.17 -5.30
C ALA A 36 12.48 27.93 -6.18
N PHE A 37 12.89 27.96 -7.45
CA PHE A 37 12.76 26.80 -8.34
C PHE A 37 13.59 25.61 -7.87
N GLY A 38 14.85 25.82 -7.49
CA GLY A 38 15.73 24.74 -6.99
C GLY A 38 15.19 24.09 -5.70
N ILE A 39 14.74 24.92 -4.76
CA ILE A 39 14.13 24.46 -3.50
C ILE A 39 12.84 23.67 -3.79
N ASN A 40 11.97 24.20 -4.65
CA ASN A 40 10.73 23.53 -5.01
C ASN A 40 11.00 22.20 -5.74
N TRP A 41 11.99 22.16 -6.64
CA TRP A 41 12.38 20.94 -7.32
C TRP A 41 12.83 19.86 -6.33
N LEU A 42 13.69 20.22 -5.36
CA LEU A 42 14.14 19.30 -4.32
C LEU A 42 12.96 18.81 -3.45
N TRP A 43 12.08 19.73 -3.05
CA TRP A 43 10.88 19.40 -2.27
C TRP A 43 9.94 18.45 -3.04
N MET A 44 9.76 18.67 -4.34
CA MET A 44 8.95 17.81 -5.19
C MET A 44 9.57 16.42 -5.37
N LYS A 45 10.90 16.32 -5.47
CA LYS A 45 11.60 15.02 -5.49
C LYS A 45 11.39 14.25 -4.19
N PHE A 46 11.45 14.93 -3.06
CA PHE A 46 11.14 14.35 -1.76
C PHE A 46 9.68 13.87 -1.67
N ALA A 47 8.73 14.72 -2.08
CA ALA A 47 7.31 14.38 -2.11
C ALA A 47 7.02 13.19 -3.03
N HIS A 48 7.71 13.07 -4.17
CA HIS A 48 7.58 11.93 -5.07
C HIS A 48 8.05 10.63 -4.42
N GLY A 49 9.20 10.65 -3.72
CA GLY A 49 9.68 9.50 -2.95
C GLY A 49 8.71 9.08 -1.85
N LEU A 50 8.19 10.05 -1.09
CA LEU A 50 7.15 9.80 -0.09
C LEU A 50 5.87 9.23 -0.70
N GLY A 51 5.45 9.73 -1.86
CA GLY A 51 4.28 9.23 -2.58
C GLY A 51 4.43 7.75 -2.94
N TRP A 52 5.59 7.34 -3.43
CA TRP A 52 5.88 5.94 -3.76
C TRP A 52 5.81 5.02 -2.54
N VAL A 53 6.34 5.46 -1.40
CA VAL A 53 6.25 4.72 -0.13
C VAL A 53 4.79 4.66 0.34
N ASN A 54 4.07 5.78 0.27
CA ASN A 54 2.69 5.88 0.71
C ASN A 54 1.76 4.94 -0.06
N SER A 55 1.92 4.80 -1.37
CA SER A 55 1.12 3.85 -2.16
C SER A 55 1.29 2.41 -1.68
N LYS A 56 2.51 2.01 -1.31
CA LYS A 56 2.78 0.67 -0.77
C LYS A 56 2.21 0.47 0.63
N ILE A 57 2.34 1.49 1.48
CA ILE A 57 1.77 1.49 2.83
C ILE A 57 0.26 1.37 2.76
N LEU A 58 -0.39 2.20 1.95
CA LEU A 58 -1.85 2.20 1.80
C LEU A 58 -2.35 0.83 1.30
N LEU A 59 -1.70 0.26 0.28
CA LEU A 59 -2.05 -1.06 -0.22
C LEU A 59 -1.86 -2.15 0.86
N SER A 60 -0.77 -2.08 1.61
CA SER A 60 -0.50 -3.03 2.69
C SER A 60 -1.56 -2.94 3.78
N ILE A 61 -1.93 -1.72 4.20
CA ILE A 61 -2.97 -1.48 5.19
C ILE A 61 -4.32 -2.03 4.68
N LEU A 62 -4.69 -1.72 3.44
CA LEU A 62 -5.94 -2.25 2.84
C LEU A 62 -5.94 -3.78 2.78
N TYR A 63 -4.81 -4.39 2.42
CA TYR A 63 -4.68 -5.85 2.41
C TYR A 63 -4.93 -6.44 3.82
N TYR A 64 -4.27 -5.90 4.85
CA TYR A 64 -4.41 -6.42 6.21
C TYR A 64 -5.78 -6.12 6.83
N ILE A 65 -6.42 -5.00 6.50
CA ILE A 65 -7.73 -4.62 7.05
C ILE A 65 -8.88 -5.35 6.35
N PHE A 66 -8.79 -5.59 5.04
CA PHE A 66 -9.88 -6.20 4.27
C PHE A 66 -9.58 -7.64 3.90
N LEU A 67 -8.52 -7.89 3.13
CA LEU A 67 -8.26 -9.21 2.55
C LEU A 67 -7.92 -10.27 3.61
N VAL A 68 -7.12 -9.93 4.62
CA VAL A 68 -6.73 -10.87 5.68
C VAL A 68 -7.93 -11.36 6.51
N PRO A 69 -8.79 -10.48 7.06
CA PRO A 69 -9.97 -10.96 7.78
C PRO A 69 -10.95 -11.69 6.88
N ILE A 70 -11.15 -11.24 5.63
CA ILE A 70 -11.99 -11.97 4.67
C ILE A 70 -11.46 -13.39 4.44
N ALA A 71 -10.15 -13.56 4.25
CA ALA A 71 -9.52 -14.86 4.07
C ALA A 71 -9.65 -15.74 5.33
N PHE A 72 -9.53 -15.13 6.52
CA PHE A 72 -9.72 -15.84 7.78
C PHE A 72 -11.18 -16.30 7.96
N LEU A 73 -12.15 -15.42 7.71
CA LEU A 73 -13.57 -15.77 7.70
C LEU A 73 -13.83 -16.88 6.67
N ALA A 74 -13.32 -16.76 5.45
CA ALA A 74 -13.45 -17.79 4.43
C ALA A 74 -12.86 -19.13 4.89
N LYS A 75 -11.73 -19.13 5.60
CA LYS A 75 -11.13 -20.36 6.16
C LYS A 75 -12.00 -21.00 7.25
N VAL A 76 -12.65 -20.18 8.08
CA VAL A 76 -13.57 -20.64 9.13
C VAL A 76 -14.87 -21.18 8.53
N PHE A 77 -15.48 -20.47 7.57
CA PHE A 77 -16.78 -20.84 7.00
C PHE A 77 -16.69 -21.90 5.88
N LYS A 78 -15.62 -21.92 5.08
CA LYS A 78 -15.49 -22.81 3.91
C LYS A 78 -14.87 -24.18 4.24
N GLY A 79 -14.88 -24.57 5.52
CA GLY A 79 -14.44 -25.85 6.09
C GLY A 79 -13.71 -26.78 5.11
N SER A 80 -12.37 -26.75 5.17
CA SER A 80 -11.41 -27.66 4.49
C SER A 80 -11.98 -28.54 3.35
N SER A 81 -12.52 -27.95 2.29
CA SER A 81 -13.03 -28.72 1.13
C SER A 81 -11.93 -29.16 0.16
N ILE A 82 -10.68 -28.77 0.42
CA ILE A 82 -9.53 -29.26 -0.36
C ILE A 82 -8.77 -30.20 0.57
N ASP A 83 -8.78 -31.48 0.20
CA ASP A 83 -8.05 -32.58 0.85
C ASP A 83 -6.53 -32.41 0.60
N LEU A 84 -5.96 -31.31 1.10
CA LEU A 84 -4.53 -30.96 0.96
C LEU A 84 -3.63 -31.70 1.97
N LYS A 85 -4.23 -32.52 2.85
CA LYS A 85 -3.53 -33.26 3.91
C LYS A 85 -3.27 -34.73 3.58
N GLY A 86 -3.52 -35.16 2.35
CA GLY A 86 -3.22 -36.51 1.92
C GLY A 86 -1.75 -36.65 1.51
N ASN A 87 -0.93 -37.34 2.31
CA ASN A 87 0.24 -38.06 1.82
C ASN A 87 -0.24 -39.15 0.85
N LYS A 88 -0.59 -38.76 -0.38
CA LYS A 88 -1.08 -39.63 -1.44
C LYS A 88 -0.24 -39.36 -2.67
N GLU A 89 0.26 -40.43 -3.29
CA GLU A 89 1.06 -40.36 -4.53
C GLU A 89 0.27 -39.74 -5.71
N SER A 90 -1.05 -39.62 -5.59
CA SER A 90 -1.91 -39.04 -6.62
C SER A 90 -3.13 -38.31 -6.04
N ILE A 91 -3.47 -37.18 -6.66
CA ILE A 91 -4.68 -36.38 -6.40
C ILE A 91 -5.89 -36.94 -7.20
N TYR A 92 -5.66 -37.85 -8.14
CA TYR A 92 -6.74 -38.47 -8.91
C TYR A 92 -7.66 -39.28 -8.00
N LYS A 93 -8.97 -39.01 -8.08
CA LYS A 93 -9.99 -39.88 -7.48
C LYS A 93 -10.39 -40.93 -8.51
N SER A 94 -10.23 -42.21 -8.18
CA SER A 94 -10.77 -43.30 -9.01
C SER A 94 -12.29 -43.16 -9.09
N ARG A 95 -12.84 -43.11 -10.31
CA ARG A 95 -14.28 -43.05 -10.57
C ARG A 95 -14.74 -44.40 -11.11
N ASP A 96 -14.92 -45.37 -10.23
CA ASP A 96 -15.46 -46.68 -10.57
C ASP A 96 -16.99 -46.59 -10.73
N HIS A 97 -17.44 -45.97 -11.82
CA HIS A 97 -18.85 -45.88 -12.20
C HIS A 97 -19.02 -46.29 -13.66
N MET A 98 -20.16 -46.93 -13.98
CA MET A 98 -20.49 -47.30 -15.35
C MET A 98 -20.84 -46.05 -16.14
N TYR A 99 -20.08 -45.77 -17.21
CA TYR A 99 -20.28 -44.59 -18.04
C TYR A 99 -21.66 -44.58 -18.69
N SER A 100 -22.37 -43.47 -18.49
CA SER A 100 -23.67 -43.19 -19.09
C SER A 100 -23.49 -42.23 -20.27
N LYS A 101 -24.48 -42.23 -21.19
CA LYS A 101 -24.52 -41.30 -22.33
C LYS A 101 -24.42 -39.82 -21.89
N LYS A 102 -24.89 -39.51 -20.69
CA LYS A 102 -24.79 -38.17 -20.07
C LYS A 102 -23.36 -37.75 -19.72
N ASP A 103 -22.48 -38.70 -19.40
CA ASP A 103 -21.08 -38.39 -19.05
C ASP A 103 -20.26 -38.01 -20.30
N LEU A 104 -20.75 -38.37 -21.48
CA LEU A 104 -20.15 -38.03 -22.77
C LEU A 104 -20.60 -36.65 -23.29
N GLU A 105 -21.67 -36.07 -22.74
CA GLU A 105 -22.13 -34.72 -23.12
C GLU A 105 -21.29 -33.61 -22.48
N ASN A 106 -20.66 -33.86 -21.32
CA ASN A 106 -19.74 -32.93 -20.66
C ASN A 106 -18.51 -33.68 -20.14
N MET A 107 -17.48 -33.75 -20.97
CA MET A 107 -16.22 -34.46 -20.67
C MET A 107 -15.25 -33.68 -19.76
N TRP A 108 -15.62 -32.47 -19.31
CA TRP A 108 -14.76 -31.53 -18.57
C TRP A 108 -15.12 -31.46 -17.09
#